data_AF-A0A534KJE9-F1
#
_entry.id   AF-A0A534KJE9-F1
#
_cell.length_a   1.000
_cell.length_b   1.000
_cell.length_c   1.000
_cell.angle_alpha   90.00
_cell.angle_beta   90.00
_cell.angle_gamma   90.00
#
_symmetry.space_group_name_H-M   'P 1'
#
loop_
_entity.id
_entity.type
_entity.pdbx_description
1 polymer ?
#
loop_
_entity_poly.entity_id
_entity_poly.type
_entity_poly.pdbx_seq_one_letter_code
_entity_poly.pdbx_strand_id
1 'polypeptide(L)' 'MTPVELDLQPLRLVSYQTGGLSPPKRAQFLREIDGYKTQKRVGKKTYVVRKPGFLTDVGGWRVGRGAVIVPE' A
#
# COMPACT_ATOMS: atom_id res chain seq x y z
N MET A 1 -12.64 -17.22 26.30
CA MET A 1 -12.05 -17.34 24.97
C MET A 1 -11.18 -16.15 24.72
N THR A 2 -9.87 -16.38 24.59
CA THR A 2 -8.90 -15.34 24.24
C THR A 2 -8.56 -15.42 22.74
N PRO A 3 -8.09 -14.34 22.10
CA PRO A 3 -7.70 -14.37 20.68
C PRO A 3 -6.62 -15.41 20.34
N VAL A 4 -5.76 -15.72 21.31
CA VAL A 4 -4.70 -16.74 21.19
C VAL A 4 -5.31 -18.15 21.10
N GLU A 5 -6.41 -18.42 21.80
CA GLU A 5 -7.15 -19.69 21.70
C GLU A 5 -7.86 -19.86 20.33
N LEU A 6 -7.91 -18.80 19.53
CA LEU A 6 -8.51 -18.77 18.19
C LEU A 6 -7.47 -18.65 17.07
N ASP A 7 -6.17 -18.77 17.38
CA ASP A 7 -5.05 -18.57 16.43
C ASP A 7 -5.12 -17.22 15.67
N LEU A 8 -5.69 -16.20 16.30
CA LEU A 8 -5.83 -14.88 15.69
C LEU A 8 -4.51 -14.11 15.82
N GLN A 9 -4.04 -13.53 14.71
CA GLN A 9 -2.91 -12.61 14.72
C GLN A 9 -3.36 -11.17 14.95
N PRO A 10 -2.64 -10.39 15.78
CA PRO A 10 -2.92 -8.98 15.94
C PRO A 10 -2.70 -8.22 14.63
N LEU A 11 -3.62 -7.31 14.33
CA LEU A 11 -3.55 -6.42 13.19
C LEU A 11 -3.61 -4.99 13.70
N ARG A 12 -2.76 -4.13 13.15
CA ARG A 12 -2.72 -2.70 13.50
C ARG A 12 -3.37 -1.87 12.40
N LEU A 13 -4.42 -1.12 12.77
CA LEU A 13 -4.99 -0.09 11.92
C LEU A 13 -4.16 1.20 12.04
N VAL A 14 -3.57 1.63 10.93
CA VAL A 14 -2.80 2.87 10.85
C VAL A 14 -3.53 3.85 9.94
N SER A 15 -3.87 5.01 10.49
CA SER A 15 -4.42 6.13 9.73
C SER A 15 -3.41 7.25 9.59
N TYR A 16 -3.29 7.82 8.40
CA TYR A 16 -2.46 8.99 8.10
C TYR A 16 -3.24 10.02 7.29
N GLN A 17 -2.97 11.30 7.56
CA GLN A 17 -3.54 12.41 6.82
C GLN A 17 -2.55 12.95 5.79
N THR A 18 -2.94 12.96 4.52
CA THR A 18 -2.10 13.50 3.43
C THR A 18 -2.51 14.91 3.00
N GLY A 19 -3.41 15.57 3.74
CA GLY A 19 -3.97 16.88 3.36
C GLY A 19 -2.94 17.99 3.31
N GLY A 20 -1.92 17.95 4.19
CA GLY A 20 -0.82 18.92 4.22
C GLY A 20 0.31 18.63 3.23
N LEU A 21 0.23 17.54 2.45
CA LEU A 21 1.28 17.22 1.47
C LEU A 21 1.00 17.93 0.14
N SER A 22 2.04 18.51 -0.45
CA SER A 22 1.96 18.99 -1.82
C SER A 22 1.62 17.84 -2.77
N PRO A 23 0.95 18.09 -3.92
CA PRO A 23 0.56 17.04 -4.85
C PRO A 23 1.70 16.08 -5.26
N PRO A 24 2.94 16.54 -5.53
CA PRO A 24 4.06 15.66 -5.83
C PRO A 24 4.43 14.73 -4.66
N LYS A 25 4.52 15.28 -3.44
CA LYS A 25 4.84 14.50 -2.23
C LYS A 25 3.76 13.48 -1.91
N ARG A 26 2.49 13.86 -2.08
CA ARG A 26 1.37 12.94 -1.91
C ARG A 26 1.42 11.79 -2.91
N ALA A 27 1.72 12.08 -4.17
CA ALA A 27 1.85 11.05 -5.20
C ALA A 27 3.04 10.11 -4.91
N GLN A 28 4.18 10.66 -4.49
CA GLN A 28 5.34 9.86 -4.09
C GLN A 28 5.00 8.93 -2.92
N PHE A 29 4.42 9.48 -1.85
CA PHE A 29 4.01 8.71 -0.67
C PHE A 29 3.05 7.57 -1.04
N LEU A 30 2.03 7.83 -1.87
CA LEU A 30 1.10 6.77 -2.29
C LEU A 30 1.79 5.68 -3.12
N ARG A 31 2.78 6.03 -3.95
CA ARG A 31 3.57 5.03 -4.70
C ARG A 31 4.47 4.20 -3.81
N GLU A 32 5.00 4.76 -2.72
CA GLU A 32 5.81 4.02 -1.76
C GLU A 32 4.94 3.04 -0.95
N ILE A 33 3.73 3.46 -0.55
CA ILE A 33 2.79 2.63 0.21
C ILE A 33 2.14 1.55 -0.64
N ASP A 34 1.50 1.92 -1.75
CA ASP A 34 0.69 1.02 -2.57
C ASP A 34 1.49 0.36 -3.71
N GLY A 35 2.69 0.85 -3.98
CA GLY A 35 3.44 0.50 -5.17
C GLY A 35 2.94 1.24 -6.40
N TYR A 36 3.49 0.90 -7.56
CA TYR A 36 3.00 1.45 -8.81
C TYR A 36 3.27 0.54 -10.01
N LYS A 37 2.45 0.72 -11.05
CA LYS A 37 2.60 0.06 -12.34
C LYS A 37 2.74 1.12 -13.42
N THR A 38 3.85 1.09 -14.14
CA THR A 38 4.07 1.90 -15.33
C THR A 38 3.98 1.03 -16.57
N GLN A 39 3.29 1.51 -17.60
CA GLN A 39 3.19 0.82 -18.88
C GLN A 39 3.81 1.70 -19.97
N LYS A 40 4.71 1.13 -20.77
CA LYS A 40 5.35 1.79 -21.91
C LYS A 40 5.06 1.00 -23.18
N ARG A 41 4.40 1.63 -24.14
CA ARG A 41 4.18 1.04 -25.46
C ARG A 41 5.34 1.40 -26.40
N VAL A 42 5.93 0.40 -27.05
CA VAL A 42 6.98 0.56 -28.06
C VAL A 42 6.56 -0.21 -29.30
N GLY A 43 6.14 0.52 -30.35
CA GLY A 43 5.52 -0.06 -31.54
C GLY A 43 4.24 -0.85 -31.19
N LYS A 44 4.25 -2.15 -31.50
CA LYS A 44 3.15 -3.09 -31.18
C LYS A 44 3.29 -3.76 -29.80
N LYS A 45 4.41 -3.57 -29.10
CA LYS A 45 4.69 -4.22 -27.80
C LYS A 45 4.36 -3.28 -26.63
N THR A 46 3.84 -3.83 -25.54
CA THR A 46 3.61 -3.10 -24.28
C THR A 46 4.50 -3.69 -23.19
N TYR A 47 5.39 -2.86 -22.66
CA TYR A 47 6.27 -3.19 -21.54
C TYR A 47 5.64 -2.68 -20.25
N VAL A 48 5.62 -3.54 -19.23
CA VAL A 48 5.01 -3.23 -17.94
C VAL A 48 6.09 -3.32 -16.87
N VAL A 49 6.31 -2.23 -16.15
CA VAL A 49 7.14 -2.21 -14.94
C VAL A 49 6.19 -2.15 -13.74
N ARG A 50 6.32 -3.12 -12.84
CA ARG A 50 5.61 -3.13 -11.55
C ARG A 50 6.65 -2.94 -10.46
N LYS A 51 6.41 -2.00 -9.56
CA LYS A 51 7.14 -1.91 -8.28
C LYS A 51 6.16 -2.22 -7.16
N PRO A 52 6.43 -3.26 -6.34
CA PRO A 52 5.65 -3.47 -5.13
C PRO A 52 5.82 -2.27 -4.19
N GLY A 53 4.78 -2.01 -3.40
CA GLY A 53 4.84 -1.02 -2.33
C GLY A 53 4.96 -1.68 -0.98
N PHE A 54 5.17 -0.86 0.05
CA PHE A 54 5.32 -1.29 1.42
C PHE A 54 4.21 -2.23 1.88
N LEU A 55 2.93 -1.95 1.55
CA LEU A 55 1.81 -2.79 1.99
C LEU A 55 1.92 -4.22 1.45
N THR A 56 2.30 -4.37 0.18
CA THR A 56 2.50 -5.69 -0.41
C THR A 56 3.63 -6.44 0.29
N ASP A 57 4.72 -5.74 0.61
CA ASP A 57 5.91 -6.36 1.22
C ASP A 57 5.65 -6.82 2.66
N VAL A 58 4.84 -6.08 3.43
CA VAL A 58 4.50 -6.43 4.82
C VAL A 58 3.22 -7.25 4.96
N GLY A 59 2.57 -7.65 3.85
CA GLY A 59 1.29 -8.36 3.89
C GLY A 59 0.12 -7.50 4.41
N GLY A 60 0.28 -6.18 4.40
CA GLY A 60 -0.76 -5.23 4.75
C GLY A 60 -1.69 -4.92 3.59
N TRP A 61 -2.79 -4.22 3.88
CA TRP A 61 -3.74 -3.79 2.85
C TRP A 61 -4.41 -2.47 3.20
N ARG A 62 -4.91 -1.80 2.16
CA ARG A 62 -5.61 -0.53 2.31
C ARG A 62 -7.09 -0.76 2.59
N VAL A 63 -7.61 -0.08 3.60
CA VAL A 63 -9.04 -0.10 3.96
C VAL A 63 -9.74 1.15 3.45
N GLY A 64 -9.02 2.27 3.33
CA GLY A 64 -9.59 3.52 2.83
C GLY A 64 -8.55 4.57 2.44
N ARG A 65 -9.05 5.75 2.09
CA ARG A 65 -8.22 6.89 1.71
C ARG A 65 -7.51 7.46 2.95
N GLY A 66 -6.31 6.94 3.21
CA GLY A 66 -5.52 7.30 4.40
C GLY A 66 -5.56 6.27 5.54
N ALA A 67 -6.16 5.09 5.35
CA ALA A 67 -6.21 4.05 6.37
C ALA A 67 -5.73 2.70 5.81
N VAL A 68 -4.81 2.07 6.52
CA VAL A 68 -4.19 0.79 6.15
C VAL A 68 -4.15 -0.15 7.36
N ILE A 69 -4.25 -1.45 7.10
CA ILE A 69 -4.00 -2.50 8.07
C ILE A 69 -2.63 -3.08 7.80
N VAL A 70 -1.85 -3.26 8.86
CA VAL A 70 -0.56 -3.95 8.82
C VAL A 70 -0.53 -5.04 9.89
N PRO A 71 0.10 -6.19 9.62
CA PRO A 71 0.44 -7.15 10.66
C PRO A 71 1.34 -6.51 11.72
N GLU A 72 1.21 -6.94 12.97
CA GLU A 72 2.11 -6.53 14.06
C GLU A 72 3.38 -7.38 14.13
#